data_AF-A0A2S5CW85-F1
#
_entry.id   AF-A0A2S5CW85-F1
#
_cell.length_a   1.000
_cell.length_b   1.000
_cell.length_c   1.000
_cell.angle_alpha   90.00
_cell.angle_beta   90.00
_cell.angle_gamma   90.00
#
_symmetry.space_group_name_H-M   'P 1'
#
loop_
_entity.id
_entity.type
_entity.pdbx_description
1 polymer ?
#
loop_
_entity_poly.entity_id
_entity_poly.type
_entity_poly.pdbx_seq_one_letter_code
_entity_poly.pdbx_strand_id
1 'polypeptide(L)'
;MLNFDFLKDKLPFNSFANACFEAEKAMQVSPATVAILSRRALELAVKWVYQFDNDVKVPYRDNLSSLIHDSHFLGIIDEELLPMMKYVVKLGNAAVHTNVAITRDEAVLALHNLHQFVSWIDYCYERNTPRLILMKHCYTMRITNESVLKN
;
A
#
# COMPACT_ATOMS: atom_id res chain seq x y z
N MET A 1 4.67 -6.79 17.90
CA MET A 1 5.16 -6.66 16.52
C MET A 1 4.12 -5.86 15.78
N LEU A 2 4.54 -4.78 15.12
CA LEU A 2 3.72 -3.96 14.25
C LEU A 2 3.72 -4.56 12.85
N ASN A 3 2.64 -4.38 12.10
CA ASN A 3 2.47 -4.90 10.75
C ASN A 3 3.55 -4.34 9.81
N PHE A 4 3.99 -3.10 10.01
CA PHE A 4 5.01 -2.46 9.16
C PHE A 4 6.46 -2.62 9.66
N ASP A 5 6.71 -3.40 10.73
CA ASP A 5 8.05 -3.51 11.33
C ASP A 5 9.14 -3.93 10.32
N PHE A 6 8.77 -4.65 9.25
CA PHE A 6 9.69 -5.05 8.17
C PHE A 6 10.32 -3.89 7.40
N LEU A 7 9.76 -2.67 7.49
CA LEU A 7 10.32 -1.47 6.86
C LEU A 7 11.40 -0.77 7.68
N LYS A 8 11.50 -1.06 8.98
CA LYS A 8 12.21 -0.20 9.95
C LYS A 8 13.70 0.00 9.65
N ASP A 9 14.34 -0.97 9.02
CA ASP A 9 15.79 -0.97 8.74
C ASP A 9 16.12 -0.80 7.25
N LYS A 10 15.12 -0.50 6.40
CA LYS A 10 15.26 -0.43 4.94
C LYS A 10 15.39 1.02 4.47
N LEU A 11 16.63 1.49 4.37
CA LEU A 11 16.99 2.86 3.94
C LEU A 11 16.20 3.39 2.72
N PRO A 12 15.99 2.61 1.63
CA PRO A 12 15.23 3.10 0.47
C PRO A 12 13.79 3.49 0.80
N PHE A 13 13.17 2.85 1.79
CA PHE A 13 11.74 2.98 2.10
C PHE A 13 11.42 4.05 3.15
N ASN A 14 12.45 4.70 3.72
CA ASN A 14 12.29 5.72 4.76
C ASN A 14 11.35 6.87 4.37
N SER A 15 11.24 7.17 3.07
CA SER A 15 10.36 8.22 2.54
C SER A 15 8.87 7.98 2.80
N PHE A 16 8.44 6.73 2.96
CA PHE A 16 7.04 6.37 3.21
C PHE A 16 6.83 5.49 4.46
N ALA A 17 7.88 4.85 4.98
CA ALA A 17 7.79 3.94 6.13
C ALA A 17 7.20 4.62 7.37
N ASN A 18 7.64 5.85 7.68
CA ASN A 18 7.10 6.62 8.80
C ASN A 18 5.58 6.84 8.70
N ALA A 19 5.07 7.12 7.50
CA ALA A 19 3.64 7.29 7.31
C ALA A 19 2.85 5.97 7.50
N CYS A 20 3.46 4.83 7.17
CA CYS A 20 2.85 3.52 7.43
C CYS A 20 2.78 3.23 8.93
N PHE A 21 3.86 3.51 9.68
CA PHE A 21 3.88 3.37 11.14
C PHE A 21 2.87 4.30 11.83
N GLU A 22 2.73 5.53 11.35
CA GLU A 22 1.72 6.48 11.85
C GLU A 22 0.30 5.99 11.58
N ALA A 23 0.02 5.47 10.38
CA ALA A 23 -1.28 4.91 10.03
C ALA A 23 -1.67 3.75 10.96
N GLU A 24 -0.72 2.87 11.28
CA GLU A 24 -0.97 1.74 12.19
C GLU A 24 -1.22 2.19 13.63
N LYS A 25 -0.40 3.13 14.15
CA LYS A 25 -0.57 3.68 15.50
C LYS A 25 -1.89 4.43 15.66
N ALA A 26 -2.42 5.03 14.60
CA ALA A 26 -3.69 5.75 14.61
C ALA A 26 -4.90 4.86 14.94
N MET A 27 -4.77 3.53 14.91
CA MET A 27 -5.81 2.62 15.35
C MET A 27 -6.17 2.81 16.83
N GLN A 28 -5.24 3.33 17.64
CA GLN A 28 -5.50 3.71 19.04
C GLN A 28 -6.20 5.05 19.20
N VAL A 29 -6.28 5.86 18.13
CA VAL A 29 -6.84 7.21 18.14
C VAL A 29 -8.28 7.19 17.63
N SER A 30 -8.48 6.87 16.35
CA SER A 30 -9.81 6.72 15.77
C SER A 30 -9.77 6.00 14.41
N PRO A 31 -10.83 5.28 14.00
CA PRO A 31 -10.93 4.67 12.67
C PRO A 31 -10.82 5.68 11.52
N ALA A 32 -11.35 6.89 11.71
CA ALA A 32 -11.26 7.96 10.72
C ALA A 32 -9.80 8.41 10.51
N THR A 33 -9.02 8.57 11.58
CA THR A 33 -7.60 8.91 11.50
C THR A 33 -6.81 7.84 10.76
N VAL A 34 -7.11 6.55 11.00
CA VAL A 34 -6.50 5.44 10.27
C VAL A 34 -6.75 5.55 8.77
N ALA A 35 -7.99 5.81 8.34
CA ALA A 35 -8.32 5.95 6.92
C ALA A 35 -7.55 7.10 6.25
N ILE A 36 -7.45 8.26 6.94
CA ILE A 36 -6.73 9.44 6.45
C ILE A 36 -5.23 9.15 6.30
N LEU A 37 -4.62 8.60 7.34
CA LEU A 37 -3.19 8.30 7.33
C LEU A 37 -2.85 7.15 6.39
N SER A 38 -3.73 6.16 6.23
CA SER A 38 -3.52 5.07 5.27
C SER A 38 -3.49 5.59 3.83
N ARG A 39 -4.38 6.52 3.48
CA ARG A 39 -4.37 7.20 2.17
C ARG A 39 -3.09 8.01 1.97
N ARG A 40 -2.63 8.73 3.00
CA ARG A 40 -1.38 9.49 2.93
C ARG A 40 -0.16 8.58 2.75
N ALA A 41 -0.11 7.48 3.49
CA ALA A 41 0.96 6.48 3.37
C ALA A 41 0.98 5.84 1.97
N LEU A 42 -0.20 5.48 1.44
CA LEU A 42 -0.33 4.98 0.07
C LEU A 42 0.18 6.02 -0.95
N GLU A 43 -0.13 7.29 -0.77
CA GLU A 43 0.34 8.35 -1.66
C GLU A 43 1.87 8.43 -1.72
N LEU A 44 2.52 8.40 -0.56
CA LEU A 44 3.97 8.45 -0.46
C LEU A 44 4.61 7.19 -1.05
N ALA A 45 4.03 6.02 -0.79
CA ALA A 45 4.51 4.75 -1.33
C ALA A 45 4.39 4.70 -2.87
N VAL A 46 3.27 5.14 -3.44
CA VAL A 46 3.10 5.24 -4.91
C VAL A 46 4.11 6.22 -5.49
N LYS A 47 4.24 7.42 -4.91
CA LYS A 47 5.23 8.41 -5.36
C LYS A 47 6.65 7.88 -5.30
N TRP A 48 6.98 7.07 -4.30
CA TRP A 48 8.28 6.41 -4.21
C TRP A 48 8.51 5.43 -5.37
N VAL A 49 7.51 4.61 -5.74
CA VAL A 49 7.62 3.71 -6.90
C VAL A 49 7.90 4.51 -8.18
N TYR A 50 7.20 5.63 -8.38
CA TYR A 50 7.46 6.52 -9.52
C TYR A 50 8.84 7.17 -9.54
N GLN A 51 9.48 7.33 -8.38
CA GLN A 51 10.83 7.87 -8.28
C GLN A 51 11.91 6.81 -8.47
N PHE A 52 11.59 5.56 -8.10
CA PHE A 52 12.56 4.46 -8.10
C PHE A 52 12.53 3.62 -9.39
N ASP A 53 11.34 3.40 -9.97
CA ASP A 53 11.17 2.55 -11.15
C ASP A 53 11.19 3.40 -12.44
N ASN A 54 12.10 3.07 -13.35
CA ASN A 54 12.29 3.79 -14.61
C ASN A 54 11.23 3.45 -15.67
N ASP A 55 10.45 2.38 -15.48
CA ASP A 55 9.40 1.96 -16.43
C ASP A 55 8.13 2.82 -16.30
N VAL A 56 8.03 3.62 -15.24
CA VAL A 56 6.93 4.55 -15.00
C VAL A 56 7.42 5.99 -15.12
N LYS A 57 6.62 6.84 -15.76
CA LYS A 57 6.86 8.28 -15.84
C LYS A 57 5.70 9.00 -15.18
N VAL A 58 6.02 10.00 -14.36
CA VAL A 58 5.01 10.81 -13.70
C VAL A 58 4.13 11.46 -14.78
N PRO A 59 2.81 11.23 -14.78
CA PRO A 59 1.89 11.85 -15.72
C PRO A 59 1.76 13.35 -15.42
N TYR A 60 1.10 14.12 -16.30
CA TYR A 60 0.97 15.57 -16.16
C TYR A 60 0.37 16.03 -14.81
N ARG A 61 -0.46 15.20 -14.17
CA ARG A 61 -0.99 15.43 -12.82
C ARG A 61 -0.40 14.42 -11.86
N ASP A 62 0.19 14.89 -10.77
CA ASP A 62 0.90 14.08 -9.76
C ASP A 62 0.04 13.75 -8.51
N ASN A 63 -1.28 13.92 -8.61
CA ASN A 63 -2.20 13.51 -7.55
C ASN A 63 -2.38 11.99 -7.54
N LEU A 64 -2.62 11.43 -6.35
CA LEU A 64 -2.74 9.98 -6.14
C LEU A 64 -3.70 9.29 -7.10
N SER A 65 -4.86 9.91 -7.37
CA SER A 65 -5.86 9.35 -8.27
C SER A 65 -5.34 9.23 -9.71
N SER A 66 -4.53 10.17 -10.17
CA SER A 66 -3.94 10.13 -11.52
C SER A 66 -2.85 9.08 -11.60
N LEU A 67 -2.03 8.95 -10.56
CA LEU A 67 -0.95 7.97 -10.48
C LEU A 67 -1.46 6.52 -10.51
N ILE A 68 -2.43 6.16 -9.65
CA ILE A 68 -2.90 4.76 -9.58
C ILE A 68 -3.72 4.29 -10.80
N HIS A 69 -4.10 5.21 -11.70
CA HIS A 69 -4.84 4.89 -12.93
C HIS A 69 -3.96 5.01 -14.19
N ASP A 70 -2.69 5.39 -14.04
CA ASP A 70 -1.77 5.49 -15.17
C ASP A 70 -1.49 4.10 -15.77
N SER A 71 -1.48 4.01 -17.10
CA SER A 71 -1.33 2.74 -17.79
C SER A 71 0.02 2.07 -17.57
N HIS A 72 1.10 2.84 -17.40
CA HIS A 72 2.42 2.27 -17.12
C HIS A 72 2.48 1.71 -15.71
N PHE A 73 1.90 2.43 -14.74
CA PHE A 73 1.80 1.95 -13.36
C PHE A 73 0.93 0.68 -13.28
N LEU A 74 -0.20 0.64 -13.97
CA LEU A 74 -1.04 -0.56 -14.07
C LEU A 74 -0.33 -1.74 -14.74
N GLY A 75 0.66 -1.48 -15.60
CA GLY A 75 1.45 -2.51 -16.27
C GLY A 75 2.52 -3.16 -15.39
N ILE A 76 2.89 -2.55 -14.25
CA ILE A 76 3.92 -3.09 -13.34
C ILE A 76 3.34 -3.72 -12.07
N ILE A 77 2.15 -3.30 -11.63
CA ILE A 77 1.51 -3.83 -10.41
C ILE A 77 0.73 -5.11 -10.68
N ASP A 78 0.51 -5.90 -9.62
CA ASP A 78 -0.44 -7.01 -9.67
C ASP A 78 -1.89 -6.48 -9.77
N GLU A 79 -2.71 -7.12 -10.61
CA GLU A 79 -4.10 -6.69 -10.88
C GLU A 79 -4.95 -6.62 -9.60
N GLU A 80 -4.68 -7.49 -8.63
CA GLU A 80 -5.37 -7.54 -7.33
C GLU A 80 -5.10 -6.30 -6.45
N LEU A 81 -4.01 -5.57 -6.68
CA LEU A 81 -3.65 -4.39 -5.87
C LEU A 81 -4.47 -3.15 -6.23
N LEU A 82 -4.89 -3.02 -7.48
CA LEU A 82 -5.68 -1.86 -7.93
C LEU A 82 -6.98 -1.66 -7.12
N PRO A 83 -7.85 -2.68 -6.94
CA PRO A 83 -9.05 -2.51 -6.12
C PRO A 83 -8.73 -2.21 -4.65
N MET A 84 -7.64 -2.77 -4.10
CA MET A 84 -7.19 -2.49 -2.72
C MET A 84 -6.79 -1.02 -2.55
N MET A 85 -5.98 -0.49 -3.48
CA MET A 85 -5.57 0.92 -3.48
C MET A 85 -6.77 1.85 -3.66
N LYS A 86 -7.70 1.53 -4.58
CA LYS A 86 -8.95 2.29 -4.78
C LYS A 86 -9.77 2.36 -3.50
N TYR A 87 -9.85 1.26 -2.76
CA TYR A 87 -10.55 1.23 -1.47
C TYR A 87 -9.92 2.20 -0.47
N VAL A 88 -8.59 2.18 -0.32
CA VAL A 88 -7.85 3.09 0.59
C VAL A 88 -8.09 4.56 0.20
N VAL A 89 -8.04 4.89 -1.09
CA VAL A 89 -8.32 6.25 -1.58
C VAL A 89 -9.76 6.67 -1.28
N LYS A 90 -10.73 5.79 -1.56
CA LYS A 90 -12.15 6.07 -1.33
C LYS A 90 -12.43 6.32 0.15
N LEU A 91 -11.95 5.44 1.04
CA LEU A 91 -12.20 5.54 2.47
C LEU A 91 -11.51 6.78 3.06
N GLY A 92 -10.26 7.05 2.68
CA GLY A 92 -9.54 8.24 3.14
C GLY A 92 -10.19 9.55 2.68
N ASN A 93 -10.70 9.61 1.44
CA ASN A 93 -11.46 10.77 0.97
C ASN A 93 -12.78 10.95 1.75
N ALA A 94 -13.49 9.85 2.03
CA ALA A 94 -14.70 9.88 2.83
C ALA A 94 -14.43 10.41 4.24
N ALA A 95 -13.36 9.96 4.88
CA ALA A 95 -12.98 10.38 6.22
C ALA A 95 -12.63 11.88 6.34
N VAL A 96 -12.19 12.53 5.25
CA VAL A 96 -11.87 13.97 5.24
C VAL A 96 -13.06 14.83 4.82
N HIS A 97 -13.79 14.41 3.79
CA HIS A 97 -14.73 15.29 3.08
C HIS A 97 -16.20 14.96 3.34
N THR A 98 -16.51 13.86 4.04
CA THR A 98 -17.89 13.44 4.28
C THR A 98 -18.14 13.29 5.78
N ASN A 99 -19.41 13.35 6.18
CA ASN A 99 -19.83 13.12 7.55
C ASN A 99 -20.11 11.63 7.84
N VAL A 100 -19.58 10.72 7.02
CA VAL A 100 -19.77 9.28 7.17
C VAL A 100 -18.91 8.77 8.32
N ALA A 101 -19.54 8.05 9.25
CA ALA A 101 -18.82 7.39 10.33
C ALA A 101 -18.04 6.19 9.77
N ILE A 102 -16.72 6.24 9.90
CA ILE A 102 -15.83 5.14 9.52
C ILE A 102 -15.85 4.09 10.63
N THR A 103 -16.20 2.85 10.27
CA THR A 103 -16.20 1.73 11.20
C THR A 103 -14.78 1.20 11.43
N ARG A 104 -14.60 0.47 12.52
CA ARG A 104 -13.31 -0.18 12.82
C ARG A 104 -12.92 -1.18 11.73
N ASP A 105 -13.87 -1.97 11.24
CA ASP A 105 -13.60 -2.98 10.21
C ASP A 105 -13.16 -2.34 8.90
N GLU A 106 -13.78 -1.22 8.51
CA GLU A 106 -13.35 -0.46 7.33
C GLU A 106 -11.93 0.08 7.47
N ALA A 107 -11.57 0.57 8.65
CA ALA A 107 -10.23 1.06 8.95
C ALA A 107 -9.18 -0.06 8.97
N VAL A 108 -9.52 -1.22 9.54
CA VAL A 108 -8.67 -2.42 9.51
C VAL A 108 -8.45 -2.89 8.07
N LEU A 109 -9.51 -2.91 7.25
CA LEU A 109 -9.40 -3.26 5.83
C LEU A 109 -8.53 -2.25 5.06
N ALA A 110 -8.60 -0.96 5.37
CA ALA A 110 -7.74 0.04 4.75
C ALA A 110 -6.25 -0.18 5.10
N LEU A 111 -5.94 -0.47 6.36
CA LEU A 111 -4.58 -0.82 6.79
C LEU A 111 -4.09 -2.10 6.14
N HIS A 112 -4.95 -3.12 6.06
CA HIS A 112 -4.62 -4.38 5.38
C HIS A 112 -4.27 -4.14 3.92
N ASN A 113 -5.10 -3.39 3.20
CA ASN A 113 -4.88 -3.06 1.79
C ASN A 113 -3.60 -2.23 1.57
N LEU A 114 -3.32 -1.28 2.47
CA LEU A 114 -2.05 -0.56 2.47
C LEU A 114 -0.87 -1.51 2.68
N HIS A 115 -0.97 -2.42 3.65
CA HIS A 115 0.05 -3.41 3.94
C HIS A 115 0.33 -4.29 2.73
N GLN A 116 -0.69 -4.81 2.03
CA GLN A 116 -0.48 -5.62 0.81
C GLN A 116 0.33 -4.88 -0.25
N PHE A 117 0.00 -3.60 -0.50
CA PHE A 117 0.73 -2.79 -1.47
C PHE A 117 2.18 -2.55 -1.04
N VAL A 118 2.41 -2.25 0.24
CA VAL A 118 3.75 -2.03 0.78
C VAL A 118 4.58 -3.32 0.78
N SER A 119 3.98 -4.47 1.08
CA SER A 119 4.62 -5.77 0.97
C SER A 119 4.98 -6.12 -0.49
N TRP A 120 4.15 -5.72 -1.45
CA TRP A 120 4.48 -5.85 -2.87
C TRP A 120 5.69 -4.98 -3.24
N ILE A 121 5.76 -3.73 -2.77
CA ILE A 121 6.95 -2.87 -2.95
C ILE A 121 8.19 -3.56 -2.38
N ASP A 122 8.09 -4.03 -1.13
CA ASP A 122 9.20 -4.70 -0.47
C ASP A 122 9.68 -5.92 -1.28
N TYR A 123 8.76 -6.77 -1.69
CA TYR A 123 9.06 -7.95 -2.48
C TYR A 123 9.71 -7.64 -3.85
N CYS A 124 9.24 -6.59 -4.53
CA CYS A 124 9.74 -6.21 -5.85
C CYS A 124 11.08 -5.46 -5.81
N TYR A 125 11.35 -4.70 -4.74
CA TYR A 125 12.45 -3.72 -4.71
C TYR A 125 13.47 -3.90 -3.57
N GLU A 126 13.24 -4.76 -2.57
CA GLU A 126 14.19 -5.01 -1.47
C GLU A 126 15.51 -5.63 -1.95
N ARG A 127 15.49 -6.42 -3.03
CA ARG A 127 16.69 -7.01 -3.62
C ARG A 127 16.81 -6.60 -5.06
N ASN A 128 18.00 -6.12 -5.43
CA ASN A 128 18.49 -5.98 -6.80
C ASN A 128 18.62 -7.37 -7.48
N THR A 129 17.52 -8.13 -7.52
CA THR A 129 17.42 -9.45 -8.14
C THR A 129 16.78 -9.25 -9.50
N PRO A 130 17.42 -9.63 -10.61
CA PRO A 130 16.90 -9.37 -11.93
C PRO A 130 15.50 -9.99 -12.08
N ARG A 131 14.57 -9.20 -12.63
CA ARG A 131 13.15 -9.44 -12.94
C ARG A 131 12.78 -10.78 -13.63
N LEU A 132 13.73 -11.69 -13.85
CA LEU A 132 13.58 -12.90 -14.66
C LEU A 132 13.18 -14.17 -13.89
N ILE A 133 13.13 -14.19 -12.55
CA ILE A 133 12.80 -15.43 -11.79
C ILE A 133 11.36 -15.43 -11.21
N LEU A 134 10.65 -14.30 -11.21
CA LEU A 134 9.40 -14.19 -10.44
C LEU A 134 8.09 -14.37 -11.20
N MET A 135 8.10 -14.70 -12.50
CA MET A 135 6.87 -15.09 -13.20
C MET A 135 6.24 -16.40 -12.66
N LYS A 136 6.96 -17.21 -11.86
CA LYS A 136 6.43 -18.46 -11.30
C LYS A 136 6.14 -18.45 -9.79
N HIS A 137 6.50 -17.40 -9.05
CA HIS A 137 6.40 -17.39 -7.58
C HIS A 137 5.29 -16.50 -7.01
N CYS A 138 4.62 -15.69 -7.83
CA CYS A 138 3.39 -14.99 -7.42
C CYS A 138 2.28 -15.97 -6.98
N TYR A 139 2.33 -17.23 -7.45
CA TYR A 139 1.34 -18.27 -7.09
C TYR A 139 1.57 -18.92 -5.71
N THR A 140 2.80 -18.95 -5.19
CA THR A 140 3.15 -19.81 -4.04
C THR A 140 2.93 -19.14 -2.67
N MET A 141 2.90 -17.80 -2.60
CA MET A 141 2.57 -17.05 -1.37
C MET A 141 1.07 -17.13 -0.99
N ARG A 142 0.21 -17.67 -1.88
CA ARG A 142 -1.21 -17.91 -1.59
C ARG A 142 -1.46 -19.00 -0.55
N ILE A 143 -0.52 -19.92 -0.32
CA ILE A 143 -0.77 -21.13 0.51
C ILE A 143 -0.45 -20.92 2.01
N THR A 144 0.44 -20.00 2.38
CA THR A 144 0.89 -19.87 3.78
C THR A 144 -0.02 -19.01 4.67
N ASN A 145 -0.91 -18.18 4.10
CA ASN A 145 -1.86 -17.37 4.87
C ASN A 145 -3.22 -18.04 5.11
N GLU A 146 -3.56 -19.12 4.40
CA GLU A 146 -4.79 -19.88 4.69
C GLU A 146 -4.69 -20.78 5.93
N SER A 147 -3.49 -21.08 6.42
CA SER A 147 -3.29 -21.93 7.62
C SER A 147 -3.44 -21.21 8.96
N VAL A 148 -3.66 -19.88 8.98
CA VAL A 148 -3.74 -19.10 10.23
C VAL A 148 -5.19 -18.75 10.62
N LEU A 149 -6.18 -19.01 9.75
CA LEU A 149 -7.60 -18.73 10.02
C LEU A 149 -8.45 -19.98 10.33
N LYS A 150 -7.80 -21.12 10.60
CA LYS A 150 -8.45 -22.33 11.13
C LYS A 150 -7.72 -22.79 12.38
N ASN A 151 -7.91 -22.09 13.49
CA ASN A 151 -7.85 -22.64 14.87
C ASN A 151 -8.49 -21.65 15.83
#